data_AF-F8QA67-F1
#
_entry.id   AF-F8QA67-F1
#
_cell.length_a   1.000
_cell.length_b   1.000
_cell.length_c   1.000
_cell.angle_alpha   90.00
_cell.angle_beta   90.00
_cell.angle_gamma   90.00
#
_symmetry.space_group_name_H-M   'P 1'
#
loop_
_entity.id
_entity.type
_entity.pdbx_description
1 polymer ?
#
loop_
_entity_poly.entity_id
_entity_poly.type
_entity_poly.pdbx_seq_one_letter_code
_entity_poly.pdbx_strand_id
1 'polypeptide(L)'
;MGINPNYSSVWNTSCTPDFGNCGCDNCVGSLVDVRQRVGSFKERMQIMGWERDKAVWSVPQAFESEGLRYWNATPTGQQWLAFTFLSLTHGARGSVSFSYPTTTGNVTTIEGTAPGFSGVFDSVVLPYVFGEGISSGVNEAVDGKFDSYFINGVDVGIWWNSTVSSLENAPTLLARDSPVGSNATIGPNTALIILTNTLLDPSFVAFDVIGLGGLTNATEQVERVFSVNSRTNVSGLVPEGEGVGIYLVQL
;
A
#
# COMPACT_ATOMS: atom_id res chain seq x y z
N MET A 1 1.21 -1.94 15.51
CA MET A 1 1.93 -3.23 15.43
C MET A 1 2.05 -3.80 16.83
N GLY A 2 1.71 -5.07 17.05
CA GLY A 2 1.68 -5.66 18.39
C GLY A 2 3.06 -6.05 18.94
N ILE A 3 4.06 -5.16 18.92
CA ILE A 3 5.44 -5.46 19.33
C ILE A 3 5.93 -4.43 20.36
N ASN A 4 6.78 -4.87 21.30
CA ASN A 4 7.58 -3.95 22.11
C ASN A 4 9.01 -3.90 21.56
N PRO A 5 9.43 -2.81 20.90
CA PRO A 5 10.75 -2.72 20.30
C PRO A 5 11.90 -2.63 21.32
N ASN A 6 11.58 -2.28 22.57
CA ASN A 6 12.56 -2.01 23.62
C ASN A 6 12.70 -3.16 24.63
N TYR A 7 11.90 -4.23 24.50
CA TYR A 7 11.92 -5.33 25.44
C TYR A 7 11.49 -6.67 24.82
N SER A 8 12.26 -7.71 25.12
CA SER A 8 11.95 -9.08 24.75
C SER A 8 11.27 -9.81 25.90
N SER A 9 9.97 -10.10 25.75
CA SER A 9 9.23 -10.98 26.66
C SER A 9 9.71 -12.43 26.61
N VAL A 10 10.24 -12.86 25.46
CA VAL A 10 10.75 -14.23 25.23
C VAL A 10 11.98 -14.51 26.07
N TRP A 11 12.92 -13.56 26.07
CA TRP A 11 14.22 -13.71 26.73
C TRP A 11 14.33 -12.94 28.03
N ASN A 12 13.31 -12.16 28.38
CA ASN A 12 13.29 -11.28 29.55
C ASN A 12 14.51 -10.33 29.57
N THR A 13 14.79 -9.69 28.44
CA THR A 13 15.94 -8.80 28.24
C THR A 13 15.51 -7.48 27.60
N SER A 14 16.23 -6.41 27.93
CA SER A 14 16.12 -5.14 27.20
C SER A 14 16.61 -5.29 25.77
N CYS A 15 15.99 -4.52 24.88
CA CYS A 15 16.38 -4.41 23.49
C CYS A 15 17.11 -3.10 23.26
N THR A 16 18.35 -3.20 22.82
CA THR A 16 19.21 -2.07 22.46
C THR A 16 19.91 -2.40 21.14
N PRO A 17 20.52 -1.41 20.46
CA PRO A 17 21.27 -1.68 19.24
C PRO A 17 22.36 -2.75 19.39
N ASP A 18 22.95 -2.89 20.59
CA ASP A 18 24.10 -3.78 20.86
C ASP A 18 23.73 -5.04 21.66
N PHE A 19 22.49 -5.17 22.14
CA PHE A 19 22.09 -6.24 23.07
C PHE A 19 20.60 -6.55 23.02
N GLY A 20 20.25 -7.83 23.07
CA GLY A 20 18.88 -8.34 23.12
C GLY A 20 18.46 -9.09 21.85
N ASN A 21 17.28 -9.71 21.89
CA ASN A 21 16.62 -10.31 20.72
C ASN A 21 15.13 -9.97 20.76
N CYS A 22 14.67 -9.19 19.78
CA CYS A 22 13.47 -8.35 19.93
C CYS A 22 12.41 -8.64 18.87
N GLY A 23 12.60 -9.69 18.07
CA GLY A 23 11.73 -10.07 16.95
C GLY A 23 11.77 -9.13 15.75
N CYS A 24 12.25 -7.91 15.91
CA CYS A 24 12.31 -6.88 14.89
C CYS A 24 13.54 -6.00 15.12
N ASP A 25 14.55 -6.11 14.26
CA ASP A 25 15.78 -5.34 14.39
C ASP A 25 15.53 -3.84 14.13
N ASN A 26 15.92 -2.97 15.08
CA ASN A 26 15.82 -1.51 14.99
C ASN A 26 14.42 -0.96 14.68
N CYS A 27 13.36 -1.63 15.13
CA CYS A 27 11.99 -1.15 14.93
C CYS A 27 11.57 -0.14 15.98
N VAL A 28 10.63 0.73 15.64
CA VAL A 28 9.95 1.64 16.58
C VAL A 28 8.57 1.14 17.02
N GLY A 29 8.07 0.04 16.44
CA GLY A 29 6.81 -0.60 16.79
C GLY A 29 5.57 0.02 16.14
N SER A 30 5.73 0.73 15.01
CA SER A 30 4.63 1.45 14.35
C SER A 30 4.58 1.17 12.84
N LEU A 31 3.46 1.46 12.19
CA LEU A 31 3.33 1.31 10.73
C LEU A 31 4.45 2.03 9.95
N VAL A 32 5.00 3.12 10.50
CA VAL A 32 6.12 3.86 9.91
C VAL A 32 7.39 3.00 9.75
N ASP A 33 7.57 1.93 10.53
CA ASP A 33 8.71 1.03 10.35
C ASP A 33 8.73 0.38 8.97
N VAL A 34 7.56 0.07 8.41
CA VAL A 34 7.46 -0.63 7.12
C VAL A 34 8.03 0.24 6.01
N ARG A 35 7.62 1.52 5.94
CA ARG A 35 8.15 2.47 4.95
C ARG A 35 9.65 2.67 5.09
N GLN A 36 10.15 2.86 6.32
CA GLN A 36 11.57 3.10 6.56
C GLN A 36 12.43 1.90 6.17
N ARG A 37 11.95 0.68 6.47
CA ARG A 37 12.67 -0.55 6.13
C ARG A 37 12.71 -0.78 4.64
N VAL A 38 11.56 -0.74 3.96
CA VAL A 38 11.54 -0.94 2.50
C VAL A 38 12.35 0.15 1.79
N GLY A 39 12.22 1.40 2.23
CA GLY A 39 13.02 2.52 1.72
C GLY A 39 14.54 2.32 1.90
N SER A 40 14.99 1.91 3.08
CA SER A 40 16.43 1.67 3.33
C SER A 40 16.99 0.50 2.51
N PHE A 41 16.22 -0.58 2.30
CA PHE A 41 16.64 -1.65 1.40
C PHE A 41 16.73 -1.19 -0.05
N LYS A 42 15.78 -0.38 -0.51
CA LYS A 42 15.79 0.22 -1.86
C LYS A 42 17.00 1.14 -2.05
N GLU A 43 17.26 2.03 -1.11
CA GLU A 43 18.43 2.92 -1.12
C GLU A 43 19.74 2.11 -1.14
N ARG A 44 19.83 1.07 -0.31
CA ARG A 44 20.99 0.18 -0.30
C ARG A 44 21.19 -0.53 -1.64
N MET A 45 20.11 -1.00 -2.28
CA MET A 45 20.20 -1.61 -3.62
C MET A 45 20.71 -0.61 -4.65
N GLN A 46 20.26 0.64 -4.61
CA GLN A 46 20.75 1.71 -5.49
C GLN A 46 22.24 2.00 -5.25
N ILE A 47 22.67 2.13 -4.00
CA ILE A 47 24.09 2.37 -3.67
C ILE A 47 24.99 1.24 -4.16
N MET A 48 24.50 0.00 -4.11
CA MET A 48 25.24 -1.18 -4.58
C MET A 48 25.15 -1.41 -6.10
N GLY A 49 24.39 -0.60 -6.84
CA GLY A 49 24.16 -0.78 -8.28
C GLY A 49 23.31 -2.00 -8.63
N TRP A 50 22.41 -2.40 -7.73
CA TRP A 50 21.54 -3.58 -7.87
C TRP A 50 20.07 -3.22 -8.11
N GLU A 51 19.75 -1.95 -8.30
CA GLU A 51 18.39 -1.44 -8.46
C GLU A 51 17.64 -1.98 -9.69
N ARG A 52 18.37 -2.53 -10.67
CA ARG A 52 17.81 -3.17 -11.88
C ARG A 52 17.73 -4.69 -11.82
N ASP A 53 18.58 -5.32 -11.01
CA ASP A 53 18.76 -6.78 -11.00
C ASP A 53 18.20 -7.44 -9.73
N LYS A 54 17.83 -6.65 -8.73
CA LYS A 54 17.26 -7.13 -7.47
C LYS A 54 16.01 -6.36 -7.11
N ALA A 55 15.06 -7.10 -6.55
CA ALA A 55 13.80 -6.59 -6.09
C ALA A 55 13.71 -6.70 -4.56
N VAL A 56 13.18 -5.68 -3.91
CA VAL A 56 12.79 -5.77 -2.49
C VAL A 56 11.46 -6.49 -2.41
N TRP A 57 11.39 -7.56 -1.64
CA TRP A 57 10.13 -8.21 -1.27
C TRP A 57 9.86 -7.95 0.21
N SER A 58 8.62 -7.59 0.52
CA SER A 58 8.19 -7.43 1.89
C SER A 58 7.69 -8.76 2.45
N VAL A 59 8.00 -9.00 3.73
CA VAL A 59 7.54 -10.19 4.46
C VAL A 59 6.78 -9.72 5.69
N PRO A 60 5.53 -9.24 5.54
CA PRO A 60 4.75 -8.74 6.67
C PRO A 60 4.47 -9.85 7.69
N GLN A 61 4.34 -9.45 8.96
CA GLN A 61 3.85 -10.34 10.00
C GLN A 61 2.43 -10.79 9.65
N ALA A 62 2.19 -12.11 9.67
CA ALA A 62 0.88 -12.70 9.43
C ALA A 62 0.57 -13.93 10.30
N PHE A 63 1.45 -14.25 11.24
CA PHE A 63 1.27 -15.35 12.19
C PHE A 63 0.69 -14.84 13.51
N GLU A 64 0.14 -15.78 14.25
CA GLU A 64 -0.46 -15.51 15.54
C GLU A 64 0.55 -15.19 16.63
N SER A 65 0.10 -14.47 17.65
CA SER A 65 0.79 -14.38 18.94
C SER A 65 0.65 -15.71 19.69
N GLU A 66 1.25 -16.80 19.20
CA GLU A 66 1.32 -18.03 20.00
C GLU A 66 2.05 -17.68 21.29
N GLY A 67 1.31 -17.67 22.40
CA GLY A 67 1.69 -17.03 23.65
C GLY A 67 3.13 -17.33 24.05
N LEU A 68 3.96 -16.27 24.07
CA LEU A 68 5.39 -16.19 24.43
C LEU A 68 6.39 -15.90 23.28
N ARG A 69 5.97 -15.29 22.15
CA ARG A 69 6.91 -14.73 21.15
C ARG A 69 7.11 -13.20 21.32
N TYR A 70 7.78 -12.59 20.36
CA TYR A 70 8.09 -11.14 20.35
C TYR A 70 6.87 -10.23 20.13
N TRP A 71 5.74 -10.78 19.67
CA TRP A 71 4.51 -10.04 19.39
C TRP A 71 3.38 -10.41 20.36
N ASN A 72 2.66 -9.40 20.84
CA ASN A 72 1.55 -9.52 21.80
C ASN A 72 0.18 -9.68 21.15
N ALA A 73 0.09 -9.53 19.83
CA ALA A 73 -1.15 -9.64 19.07
C ALA A 73 -0.89 -10.12 17.65
N THR A 74 -1.84 -10.90 17.13
CA THR A 74 -1.98 -11.20 15.71
C THR A 74 -2.47 -9.95 14.97
N PRO A 75 -1.87 -9.56 13.83
CA PRO A 75 -2.37 -8.45 13.04
C PRO A 75 -3.79 -8.72 12.51
N THR A 76 -4.63 -7.69 12.46
CA THR A 76 -5.91 -7.75 11.74
C THR A 76 -5.67 -7.79 10.23
N GLY A 77 -6.70 -8.14 9.46
CA GLY A 77 -6.65 -8.04 8.00
C GLY A 77 -6.33 -6.63 7.51
N GLN A 78 -6.90 -5.61 8.16
CA GLN A 78 -6.61 -4.20 7.87
C GLN A 78 -5.14 -3.85 8.12
N GLN A 79 -4.57 -4.28 9.25
CA GLN A 79 -3.15 -4.03 9.56
C GLN A 79 -2.21 -4.74 8.59
N TRP A 80 -2.55 -5.97 8.19
CA TRP A 80 -1.82 -6.71 7.18
C TRP A 80 -1.83 -6.03 5.81
N LEU A 81 -2.97 -5.45 5.41
CA LEU A 81 -3.06 -4.62 4.21
C LEU A 81 -2.23 -3.35 4.33
N ALA A 82 -2.25 -2.67 5.48
CA ALA A 82 -1.44 -1.49 5.72
C ALA A 82 0.07 -1.80 5.55
N PHE A 83 0.55 -2.94 6.06
CA PHE A 83 1.93 -3.39 5.84
C PHE A 83 2.22 -3.61 4.35
N THR A 84 1.29 -4.24 3.63
CA THR A 84 1.45 -4.52 2.20
C THR A 84 1.46 -3.23 1.39
N PHE A 85 0.55 -2.30 1.65
CA PHE A 85 0.41 -1.05 0.91
C PHE A 85 1.61 -0.15 1.13
N LEU A 86 2.04 0.04 2.39
CA LEU A 86 3.27 0.76 2.72
C LEU A 86 4.50 0.13 2.08
N SER A 87 4.53 -1.19 1.92
CA SER A 87 5.63 -1.83 1.23
C SER A 87 5.63 -1.49 -0.26
N LEU A 88 4.48 -1.57 -0.92
CA LEU A 88 4.34 -1.26 -2.35
C LEU A 88 4.66 0.22 -2.65
N THR A 89 4.11 1.15 -1.87
CA THR A 89 4.34 2.60 -2.05
C THR A 89 5.80 3.00 -1.79
N HIS A 90 6.57 2.19 -1.06
CA HIS A 90 8.01 2.43 -0.83
C HIS A 90 8.92 1.61 -1.75
N GLY A 91 8.35 0.91 -2.75
CA GLY A 91 9.08 0.28 -3.84
C GLY A 91 9.35 -1.22 -3.67
N ALA A 92 8.68 -1.89 -2.73
CA ALA A 92 8.64 -3.35 -2.74
C ALA A 92 7.95 -3.84 -4.02
N ARG A 93 8.49 -4.91 -4.59
CA ARG A 93 7.99 -5.56 -5.80
C ARG A 93 7.25 -6.88 -5.50
N GLY A 94 6.93 -7.10 -4.24
CA GLY A 94 6.22 -8.27 -3.78
C GLY A 94 5.92 -8.19 -2.29
N SER A 95 4.90 -8.90 -1.87
CA SER A 95 4.55 -9.10 -0.47
C SER A 95 4.19 -10.57 -0.28
N VAL A 96 4.88 -11.24 0.64
CA VAL A 96 4.60 -12.63 0.99
C VAL A 96 4.57 -12.76 2.49
N SER A 97 3.51 -13.35 3.03
CA SER A 97 3.45 -13.59 4.46
C SER A 97 4.40 -14.72 4.85
N PHE A 98 5.11 -14.58 5.98
CA PHE A 98 6.04 -15.62 6.46
C PHE A 98 5.38 -16.98 6.66
N SER A 99 4.12 -16.98 7.11
CA SER A 99 3.28 -18.17 7.23
C SER A 99 1.89 -17.89 6.67
N TYR A 100 1.16 -18.96 6.37
CA TYR A 100 -0.26 -18.84 6.07
C TYR A 100 -1.00 -18.22 7.28
N PRO A 101 -1.93 -17.28 7.06
CA PRO A 101 -2.60 -16.55 8.14
C PRO A 101 -3.53 -17.41 9.01
N THR A 102 -3.87 -16.90 10.20
CA THR A 102 -4.78 -17.52 11.17
C THR A 102 -6.11 -18.00 10.57
N THR A 103 -6.43 -19.27 10.81
CA THR A 103 -7.47 -20.11 10.18
C THR A 103 -8.90 -19.90 10.70
N THR A 104 -9.28 -18.66 10.99
CA THR A 104 -10.62 -18.36 11.55
C THR A 104 -11.67 -17.93 10.52
N GLY A 105 -11.28 -17.67 9.26
CA GLY A 105 -12.18 -17.35 8.15
C GLY A 105 -12.99 -16.04 8.26
N ASN A 106 -12.71 -15.18 9.24
CA ASN A 106 -13.45 -13.93 9.48
C ASN A 106 -12.86 -12.76 8.67
N VAL A 107 -13.71 -11.88 8.11
CA VAL A 107 -13.29 -10.70 7.32
C VAL A 107 -12.37 -9.72 8.06
N THR A 108 -12.36 -9.76 9.40
CA THR A 108 -11.44 -8.96 10.23
C THR A 108 -10.05 -9.59 10.37
N THR A 109 -9.89 -10.86 10.00
CA THR A 109 -8.60 -11.55 9.96
C THR A 109 -7.96 -11.50 8.59
N ILE A 110 -6.68 -11.82 8.55
CA ILE A 110 -5.90 -11.85 7.31
C ILE A 110 -6.48 -12.87 6.34
N GLU A 111 -6.91 -14.05 6.81
CA GLU A 111 -7.52 -15.08 5.96
C GLU A 111 -8.81 -14.59 5.28
N GLY A 112 -9.67 -13.86 5.99
CA GLY A 112 -10.89 -13.31 5.39
C GLY A 112 -10.64 -12.12 4.46
N THR A 113 -9.50 -11.43 4.60
CA THR A 113 -9.15 -10.25 3.78
C THR A 113 -8.35 -10.62 2.54
N ALA A 114 -7.42 -11.58 2.64
CA ALA A 114 -6.45 -11.90 1.60
C ALA A 114 -7.09 -12.31 0.26
N PRO A 115 -8.11 -13.18 0.18
CA PRO A 115 -8.71 -13.56 -1.10
C PRO A 115 -9.32 -12.37 -1.87
N GLY A 116 -10.02 -11.48 -1.16
CA GLY A 116 -10.59 -10.28 -1.76
C GLY A 116 -9.51 -9.32 -2.27
N PHE A 117 -8.45 -9.13 -1.48
CA PHE A 117 -7.33 -8.30 -1.90
C PHE A 117 -6.53 -8.91 -3.06
N SER A 118 -6.25 -10.21 -3.07
CA SER A 118 -5.49 -10.86 -4.15
C SER A 118 -6.16 -10.66 -5.52
N GLY A 119 -7.49 -10.78 -5.58
CA GLY A 119 -8.22 -10.50 -6.83
C GLY A 119 -8.12 -9.04 -7.28
N VAL A 120 -8.19 -8.09 -6.35
CA VAL A 120 -7.96 -6.66 -6.63
C VAL A 120 -6.51 -6.39 -7.04
N PHE A 121 -5.55 -7.06 -6.39
CA PHE A 121 -4.14 -6.91 -6.69
C PHE A 121 -3.84 -7.34 -8.12
N ASP A 122 -4.27 -8.53 -8.51
CA ASP A 122 -4.04 -9.08 -9.86
C ASP A 122 -4.72 -8.24 -10.94
N SER A 123 -5.97 -7.81 -10.72
CA SER A 123 -6.76 -7.12 -11.75
C SER A 123 -6.50 -5.61 -11.83
N VAL A 124 -6.10 -4.97 -10.72
CA VAL A 124 -6.01 -3.50 -10.61
C VAL A 124 -4.62 -3.02 -10.26
N VAL A 125 -3.94 -3.63 -9.29
CA VAL A 125 -2.65 -3.10 -8.80
C VAL A 125 -1.49 -3.52 -9.71
N LEU A 126 -1.46 -4.80 -10.09
CA LEU A 126 -0.35 -5.42 -10.81
C LEU A 126 -0.02 -4.70 -12.12
N PRO A 127 -0.99 -4.31 -12.98
CA PRO A 127 -0.70 -3.61 -14.23
C PRO A 127 -0.01 -2.25 -14.05
N TYR A 128 -0.31 -1.54 -12.97
CA TYR A 128 0.28 -0.22 -12.69
C TYR A 128 1.64 -0.33 -11.99
N VAL A 129 1.76 -1.25 -11.02
CA VAL A 129 2.98 -1.36 -10.21
C VAL A 129 4.09 -2.05 -10.99
N PHE A 130 3.78 -3.06 -11.82
CA PHE A 130 4.77 -3.90 -12.49
C PHE A 130 4.82 -3.74 -14.01
N GLY A 131 3.90 -2.97 -14.61
CA GLY A 131 3.85 -2.77 -16.05
C GLY A 131 3.40 -4.00 -16.85
N GLU A 132 2.94 -5.07 -16.18
CA GLU A 132 2.37 -6.23 -16.85
C GLU A 132 0.90 -5.94 -17.22
N GLY A 133 0.73 -5.33 -18.39
CA GLY A 133 -0.50 -5.51 -19.16
C GLY A 133 -0.53 -6.95 -19.67
N ILE A 134 -1.20 -7.84 -18.94
CA ILE A 134 -1.70 -9.08 -19.54
C ILE A 134 -2.56 -8.66 -20.73
N SER A 135 -2.16 -9.06 -21.94
CA SER A 135 -2.89 -8.92 -23.23
C SER A 135 -2.62 -7.68 -24.11
N SER A 136 -1.38 -7.39 -24.47
CA SER A 136 -1.07 -7.06 -25.87
C SER A 136 0.41 -7.29 -26.09
N GLY A 137 0.82 -7.89 -27.21
CA GLY A 137 2.22 -8.23 -27.52
C GLY A 137 3.15 -7.04 -27.73
N VAL A 138 3.08 -6.04 -26.86
CA VAL A 138 3.94 -4.87 -26.82
C VAL A 138 4.88 -5.05 -25.63
N ASN A 139 6.10 -5.48 -25.92
CA ASN A 139 7.20 -5.55 -24.96
C ASN A 139 7.77 -4.15 -24.66
N GLU A 140 6.90 -3.18 -24.36
CA GLU A 140 7.34 -1.89 -23.85
C GLU A 140 6.81 -1.75 -22.44
N ALA A 141 7.74 -1.78 -21.48
CA ALA A 141 7.45 -1.38 -20.12
C ALA A 141 6.82 0.01 -20.20
N VAL A 142 5.53 0.10 -19.88
CA VAL A 142 4.88 1.37 -19.61
C VAL A 142 5.61 1.87 -18.37
N ASP A 143 6.58 2.77 -18.56
CA ASP A 143 7.33 3.45 -17.50
C ASP A 143 6.35 4.42 -16.83
N GLY A 144 5.36 3.84 -16.15
CA GLY A 144 4.32 4.56 -15.45
C GLY A 144 5.00 5.41 -14.41
N LYS A 145 4.82 6.73 -14.52
CA LYS A 145 5.36 7.66 -13.53
C LYS A 145 4.84 7.21 -12.16
N PHE A 146 5.70 7.22 -11.16
CA PHE A 146 5.34 6.95 -9.77
C PHE A 146 5.68 8.17 -8.94
N ASP A 147 4.70 8.66 -8.18
CA ASP A 147 4.89 9.71 -7.18
C ASP A 147 4.43 9.19 -5.81
N SER A 148 5.12 9.57 -4.75
CA SER A 148 4.76 9.20 -3.37
C SER A 148 4.69 10.42 -2.47
N TYR A 149 3.69 10.48 -1.60
CA TYR A 149 3.44 11.58 -0.67
C TYR A 149 3.24 11.04 0.75
N PHE A 150 3.68 11.82 1.73
CA PHE A 150 3.39 11.55 3.14
C PHE A 150 2.77 12.81 3.77
N ILE A 151 1.45 12.80 3.96
CA ILE A 151 0.66 13.99 4.29
C ILE A 151 -0.14 13.70 5.54
N ASN A 152 0.09 14.45 6.62
CA ASN A 152 -0.65 14.32 7.89
C ASN A 152 -0.70 12.86 8.42
N GLY A 153 0.37 12.09 8.26
CA GLY A 153 0.41 10.69 8.69
C GLY A 153 -0.17 9.69 7.68
N VAL A 154 -0.63 10.14 6.52
CA VAL A 154 -1.11 9.28 5.43
C VAL A 154 -0.01 9.11 4.39
N ASP A 155 0.35 7.87 4.13
CA ASP A 155 1.24 7.47 3.04
C ASP A 155 0.40 7.24 1.77
N VAL A 156 0.79 7.87 0.66
CA VAL A 156 0.07 7.82 -0.61
C VAL A 156 1.06 7.52 -1.72
N GLY A 157 0.83 6.45 -2.49
CA GLY A 157 1.51 6.20 -3.75
C GLY A 157 0.56 6.38 -4.92
N ILE A 158 1.04 7.02 -5.98
CA ILE A 158 0.30 7.26 -7.22
C ILE A 158 1.09 6.71 -8.40
N TRP A 159 0.45 5.86 -9.18
CA TRP A 159 0.98 5.33 -10.43
C TRP A 159 0.15 5.86 -11.60
N TRP A 160 0.83 6.46 -12.58
CA TRP A 160 0.20 7.04 -13.75
C TRP A 160 0.34 6.08 -14.93
N ASN A 161 -0.76 5.74 -15.61
CA ASN A 161 -0.69 4.98 -16.86
C ASN A 161 -0.21 5.91 -17.99
N SER A 162 0.97 5.65 -18.58
CA SER A 162 1.74 6.60 -19.39
C SER A 162 1.26 6.75 -20.85
N THR A 163 0.03 7.20 -21.05
CA THR A 163 -0.33 7.94 -22.28
C THR A 163 -0.32 9.46 -22.06
N VAL A 164 -0.27 9.94 -20.81
CA VAL A 164 -0.17 11.38 -20.50
C VAL A 164 1.30 11.75 -20.29
N SER A 165 1.94 12.18 -21.37
CA SER A 165 3.18 12.95 -21.27
C SER A 165 2.81 14.36 -20.80
N SER A 166 3.24 14.72 -19.58
CA SER A 166 3.04 16.04 -18.94
C SER A 166 1.60 16.43 -18.56
N LEU A 167 1.39 16.68 -17.26
CA LEU A 167 0.25 17.42 -16.70
C LEU A 167 0.37 18.92 -17.05
N GLU A 168 0.38 19.26 -18.34
CA GLU A 168 0.16 20.65 -18.76
C GLU A 168 -1.19 20.85 -19.45
N ASN A 169 -1.86 19.80 -19.97
CA ASN A 169 -3.17 19.95 -20.65
C ASN A 169 -4.01 18.64 -20.68
N ALA A 170 -4.51 18.12 -19.56
CA ALA A 170 -5.43 16.99 -19.58
C ALA A 170 -6.86 17.45 -20.00
N PRO A 171 -7.46 16.92 -21.09
CA PRO A 171 -8.81 17.28 -21.51
C PRO A 171 -9.88 16.39 -20.84
N THR A 172 -11.00 17.01 -20.52
CA THR A 172 -12.27 16.40 -20.04
C THR A 172 -12.71 15.16 -20.82
N LEU A 173 -12.88 14.01 -20.16
CA LEU A 173 -13.68 12.88 -20.67
C LEU A 173 -14.50 12.20 -19.56
N LEU A 174 -15.64 11.66 -19.98
CA LEU A 174 -16.85 11.36 -19.20
C LEU A 174 -16.81 9.99 -18.47
N ALA A 175 -17.45 9.99 -17.31
CA ALA A 175 -17.65 8.85 -16.41
C ALA A 175 -18.39 7.66 -17.02
N ARG A 176 -18.20 6.49 -16.41
CA ARG A 176 -19.14 5.37 -16.49
C ARG A 176 -19.35 4.75 -15.11
N ASP A 177 -20.53 4.97 -14.56
CA ASP A 177 -21.05 4.28 -13.38
C ASP A 177 -21.27 2.79 -13.66
N SER A 178 -20.61 1.93 -12.89
CA SER A 178 -21.10 0.58 -12.59
C SER A 178 -20.37 0.08 -11.34
N PRO A 179 -21.03 -0.63 -10.40
CA PRO A 179 -20.32 -1.31 -9.33
C PRO A 179 -19.57 -2.50 -9.96
N VAL A 180 -18.24 -2.41 -10.06
CA VAL A 180 -17.46 -3.42 -10.75
C VAL A 180 -16.90 -4.44 -9.75
N GLY A 181 -17.44 -5.65 -9.80
CA GLY A 181 -16.67 -6.85 -9.48
C GLY A 181 -15.66 -7.13 -10.59
N SER A 182 -14.42 -7.48 -10.21
CA SER A 182 -13.32 -8.09 -10.98
C SER A 182 -12.92 -7.55 -12.38
N ASN A 183 -13.61 -6.58 -12.98
CA ASN A 183 -13.38 -6.12 -14.37
C ASN A 183 -13.22 -4.58 -14.44
N ALA A 184 -12.42 -3.97 -13.57
CA ALA A 184 -12.12 -2.54 -13.68
C ALA A 184 -11.38 -2.29 -15.00
N THR A 185 -11.92 -1.44 -15.87
CA THR A 185 -11.35 -1.22 -17.20
C THR A 185 -10.24 -0.18 -17.09
N ILE A 186 -8.98 -0.62 -17.23
CA ILE A 186 -7.81 0.27 -17.30
C ILE A 186 -7.90 1.09 -18.60
N GLY A 187 -8.27 2.36 -18.50
CA GLY A 187 -8.34 3.27 -19.64
C GLY A 187 -7.05 4.06 -19.85
N PRO A 188 -6.84 4.66 -21.04
CA PRO A 188 -5.88 5.76 -21.18
C PRO A 188 -6.23 6.89 -20.19
N ASN A 189 -5.23 7.58 -19.66
CA ASN A 189 -5.40 8.68 -18.68
C ASN A 189 -5.99 8.28 -17.31
N THR A 190 -5.67 7.08 -16.82
CA THR A 190 -6.06 6.66 -15.47
C THR A 190 -4.86 6.67 -14.52
N ALA A 191 -5.07 7.07 -13.27
CA ALA A 191 -4.10 6.93 -12.19
C ALA A 191 -4.59 5.96 -11.12
N LEU A 192 -3.68 5.15 -10.58
CA LEU A 192 -3.90 4.31 -9.41
C LEU A 192 -3.40 5.03 -8.18
N ILE A 193 -4.24 5.13 -7.14
CA ILE A 193 -3.85 5.59 -5.81
C ILE A 193 -3.89 4.39 -4.85
N ILE A 194 -2.80 4.19 -4.12
CA ILE A 194 -2.77 3.34 -2.93
C ILE A 194 -2.47 4.23 -1.74
N LEU A 195 -3.30 4.17 -0.68
CA LEU A 195 -3.10 4.97 0.52
C LEU A 195 -3.15 4.12 1.79
N THR A 196 -2.39 4.56 2.80
CA THR A 196 -2.40 4.01 4.16
C THR A 196 -2.32 5.14 5.18
N ASN A 197 -3.31 5.28 6.05
CA ASN A 197 -3.18 6.11 7.24
C ASN A 197 -2.35 5.37 8.30
N THR A 198 -1.26 5.98 8.74
CA THR A 198 -0.36 5.41 9.75
C THR A 198 -0.73 5.84 11.18
N LEU A 199 -1.75 6.69 11.32
CA LEU A 199 -2.27 7.19 12.60
C LEU A 199 -3.53 6.42 13.02
N LEU A 200 -3.80 6.45 14.31
CA LEU A 200 -5.07 5.95 14.88
C LEU A 200 -6.22 6.94 14.67
N ASP A 201 -5.91 8.21 14.44
CA ASP A 201 -6.90 9.26 14.24
C ASP A 201 -7.22 9.47 12.75
N PRO A 202 -8.45 9.92 12.41
CA PRO A 202 -8.81 10.27 11.05
C PRO A 202 -7.91 11.36 10.47
N SER A 203 -7.64 11.28 9.18
CA SER A 203 -6.82 12.24 8.45
C SER A 203 -7.48 12.66 7.15
N PHE A 204 -6.93 13.71 6.52
CA PHE A 204 -7.40 14.22 5.24
C PHE A 204 -6.23 14.48 4.29
N VAL A 205 -6.38 14.00 3.06
CA VAL A 205 -5.45 14.26 1.96
C VAL A 205 -6.24 14.92 0.83
N ALA A 206 -6.00 16.19 0.60
CA ALA A 206 -6.64 16.91 -0.50
C ALA A 206 -6.09 16.46 -1.85
N PHE A 207 -6.90 16.53 -2.91
CA PHE A 207 -6.44 16.10 -4.25
C PHE A 207 -5.36 17.03 -4.83
N ASP A 208 -5.44 18.33 -4.58
CA ASP A 208 -4.46 19.32 -5.02
C ASP A 208 -3.05 19.05 -4.48
N VAL A 209 -2.92 18.64 -3.21
CA VAL A 209 -1.62 18.37 -2.58
C VAL A 209 -0.94 17.10 -3.09
N ILE A 210 -1.67 16.22 -3.78
CA ILE A 210 -1.12 15.00 -4.41
C ILE A 210 -1.10 15.09 -5.94
N GLY A 211 -1.19 16.30 -6.49
CA GLY A 211 -1.07 16.53 -7.94
C GLY A 211 -2.35 16.25 -8.74
N LEU A 212 -3.51 16.16 -8.06
CA LEU A 212 -4.84 15.92 -8.65
C LEU A 212 -5.76 17.14 -8.52
N GLY A 213 -5.19 18.35 -8.47
CA GLY A 213 -5.96 19.60 -8.35
C GLY A 213 -6.87 19.93 -9.55
N GLY A 214 -6.71 19.22 -10.67
CA GLY A 214 -7.55 19.36 -11.87
C GLY A 214 -8.88 18.60 -11.81
N LEU A 215 -9.15 17.84 -10.74
CA LEU A 215 -10.43 17.13 -10.60
C LEU A 215 -11.58 18.13 -10.42
N THR A 216 -12.57 18.03 -11.30
CA THR A 216 -13.74 18.92 -11.32
C THR A 216 -14.98 18.26 -10.71
N ASN A 217 -15.05 16.93 -10.74
CA ASN A 217 -16.11 16.15 -10.10
C ASN A 217 -15.54 14.84 -9.54
N ALA A 218 -15.06 14.86 -8.30
CA ALA A 218 -14.47 13.68 -7.68
C ALA A 218 -15.44 12.49 -7.53
N THR A 219 -16.76 12.73 -7.49
CA THR A 219 -17.76 11.65 -7.41
C THR A 219 -17.79 10.81 -8.68
N GLU A 220 -17.51 11.44 -9.83
CA GLU A 220 -17.47 10.80 -11.15
C GLU A 220 -16.05 10.34 -11.52
N GLN A 221 -15.03 11.07 -11.09
CA GLN A 221 -13.65 10.85 -11.50
C GLN A 221 -12.86 9.93 -10.57
N VAL A 222 -13.30 9.71 -9.32
CA VAL A 222 -12.58 8.89 -8.34
C VAL A 222 -13.40 7.65 -7.99
N GLU A 223 -12.98 6.52 -8.55
CA GLU A 223 -13.55 5.22 -8.26
C GLU A 223 -12.84 4.57 -7.08
N ARG A 224 -13.62 4.16 -6.07
CA ARG A 224 -13.11 3.36 -4.94
C ARG A 224 -13.18 1.88 -5.28
N VAL A 225 -12.03 1.31 -5.62
CA VAL A 225 -11.89 -0.11 -5.95
C VAL A 225 -11.93 -0.98 -4.70
N PHE A 226 -11.16 -0.57 -3.69
CA PHE A 226 -11.06 -1.29 -2.42
C PHE A 226 -10.79 -0.31 -1.29
N SER A 227 -11.40 -0.49 -0.13
CA SER A 227 -11.10 0.34 1.04
C SER A 227 -11.52 -0.35 2.33
N VAL A 228 -10.74 -0.15 3.38
CA VAL A 228 -11.13 -0.44 4.76
C VAL A 228 -10.93 0.84 5.55
N ASN A 229 -11.98 1.33 6.20
CA ASN A 229 -11.92 2.56 7.01
C ASN A 229 -11.36 3.76 6.24
N SER A 230 -11.72 3.88 4.95
CA SER A 230 -11.32 5.02 4.12
C SER A 230 -12.43 5.40 3.15
N ARG A 231 -12.68 6.70 3.00
CA ARG A 231 -13.71 7.25 2.10
C ARG A 231 -13.15 8.39 1.27
N THR A 232 -13.90 8.79 0.26
CA THR A 232 -13.64 9.96 -0.59
C THR A 232 -14.66 11.05 -0.31
N ASN A 233 -14.28 12.31 -0.52
CA ASN A 233 -15.21 13.42 -0.63
C ASN A 233 -14.88 14.25 -1.89
N VAL A 234 -15.60 15.34 -2.12
CA VAL A 234 -15.44 16.18 -3.32
C VAL A 234 -14.03 16.77 -3.50
N SER A 235 -13.25 16.86 -2.42
CA SER A 235 -11.97 17.56 -2.36
C SER A 235 -10.76 16.67 -2.04
N GLY A 236 -10.98 15.40 -1.67
CA GLY A 236 -9.89 14.53 -1.27
C GLY A 236 -10.30 13.18 -0.68
N LEU A 237 -9.31 12.55 -0.05
CA LEU A 237 -9.36 11.24 0.59
C LEU A 237 -9.41 11.43 2.11
N VAL A 238 -10.31 10.70 2.76
CA VAL A 238 -10.57 10.77 4.21
C VAL A 238 -10.36 9.36 4.79
N PRO A 239 -9.11 8.92 5.01
CA PRO A 239 -8.87 7.71 5.76
C PRO A 239 -9.12 7.92 7.26
N GLU A 240 -9.89 7.02 7.86
CA GLU A 240 -10.06 6.92 9.31
C GLU A 240 -8.82 6.21 9.92
N GLY A 241 -8.86 5.90 11.22
CA GLY A 241 -7.75 5.27 11.94
C GLY A 241 -7.23 3.97 11.30
N GLU A 242 -5.93 3.93 11.02
CA GLU A 242 -5.23 2.87 10.26
C GLU A 242 -5.87 2.54 8.90
N GLY A 243 -6.68 3.43 8.34
CA GLY A 243 -7.46 3.20 7.12
C GLY A 243 -6.59 2.98 5.89
N VAL A 244 -7.02 2.09 5.01
CA VAL A 244 -6.33 1.75 3.76
C VAL A 244 -7.28 1.85 2.58
N GLY A 245 -6.76 2.16 1.39
CA GLY A 245 -7.59 2.16 0.20
C GLY A 245 -6.81 2.13 -1.12
N ILE A 246 -7.52 1.65 -2.13
CA ILE A 246 -7.13 1.60 -3.54
C ILE A 246 -8.21 2.34 -4.33
N TYR A 247 -7.78 3.34 -5.09
CA TYR A 247 -8.66 4.18 -5.90
C TYR A 247 -8.12 4.27 -7.32
N LEU A 248 -9.03 4.35 -8.27
CA LEU A 248 -8.73 4.72 -9.65
C LEU A 248 -9.22 6.14 -9.88
N VAL A 249 -8.41 6.94 -10.56
CA VAL A 249 -8.74 8.33 -10.90
C VAL A 249 -8.71 8.50 -12.40
N GLN A 250 -9.81 8.98 -12.96
CA GLN A 250 -9.89 9.39 -14.36
C GLN A 250 -9.48 10.86 -14.50
N LEU A 251 -8.45 11.09 -15.33
CA LEU A 251 -7.80 12.40 -15.53
C LEU A 251 -8.29 13.11 -16.78
#